data_AF-K1VGC1-F1
#
_entry.id   AF-K1VGC1-F1
#
_cell.length_a   1.000
_cell.length_b   1.000
_cell.length_c   1.000
_cell.angle_alpha   90.00
_cell.angle_beta   90.00
_cell.angle_gamma   90.00
#
_symmetry.space_group_name_H-M   'P 1'
#
loop_
_entity.id
_entity.type
_entity.pdbx_description
1 polymer ?
#
loop_
_entity_poly.entity_id
_entity_poly.type
_entity_poly.pdbx_seq_one_letter_code
_entity_poly.pdbx_strand_id
1 'polypeptide(L)'
;MPPQGILMYDSLKVVPTGARLLGLECFSAVNLWTPPGNRGVFGGQIIAQALMAANQTIDGMDLHSTHCYFLLPCDSRKSVTYAVERLRDGKSYSTRLVHAIQDSETIFTLTCSFSMPRGNSGTKRFQREFPEDITPFRDAYDNRWNDHITVMSDFGVKIADTEENRQKFFASKERPLTAFGARPQEGKYFNQRAVWLQPHLGDSRKLTPNEIRAMIGYMTDTQAIATAGRTIGLSADSNPKLGMVATIDHTIHYYPFPEGYDGTQPLLHVLEAHIVDLQVGRGYITGRVYTEDGVLIATTSQEGVVRAQAPGVKPRRETAKL
;
A
#
# COMPACT_ATOMS: atom_id res chain seq x y z
N MET A 1 -20.00 -14.88 -5.42
CA MET A 1 -20.11 -13.41 -5.40
C MET A 1 -19.23 -12.91 -4.26
N PRO A 2 -18.30 -11.96 -4.48
CA PRO A 2 -17.64 -11.30 -3.36
C PRO A 2 -18.71 -10.58 -2.52
N PRO A 3 -18.51 -10.42 -1.20
CA PRO A 3 -19.44 -9.71 -0.35
C PRO A 3 -19.63 -8.27 -0.86
N GLN A 4 -20.74 -7.63 -0.48
CA GLN A 4 -20.94 -6.18 -0.62
C GLN A 4 -19.62 -5.44 -0.31
N GLY A 5 -19.22 -4.53 -1.21
CA GLY A 5 -17.84 -4.10 -1.41
C GLY A 5 -17.06 -3.78 -0.13
N ILE A 6 -15.85 -4.32 -0.02
CA ILE A 6 -14.95 -4.08 1.11
C ILE A 6 -14.52 -2.61 1.08
N LEU A 7 -14.89 -1.86 2.12
CA LEU A 7 -14.49 -0.46 2.24
C LEU A 7 -13.08 -0.37 2.85
N MET A 8 -12.41 0.75 2.59
CA MET A 8 -11.10 1.03 3.19
C MET A 8 -11.17 1.00 4.72
N TYR A 9 -12.25 1.49 5.32
CA TYR A 9 -12.48 1.43 6.76
C TYR A 9 -12.35 0.03 7.36
N ASP A 10 -12.87 -0.96 6.67
CA ASP A 10 -12.75 -2.34 7.12
C ASP A 10 -11.27 -2.70 7.17
N SER A 11 -10.52 -2.42 6.10
CA SER A 11 -9.10 -2.76 6.01
C SER A 11 -8.22 -2.12 7.11
N LEU A 12 -8.63 -0.98 7.67
CA LEU A 12 -7.92 -0.27 8.75
C LEU A 12 -8.29 -0.76 10.16
N LYS A 13 -9.37 -1.53 10.32
CA LYS A 13 -9.96 -1.80 11.63
C LYS A 13 -9.06 -2.66 12.51
N VAL A 14 -8.78 -2.15 13.71
CA VAL A 14 -8.20 -2.91 14.83
C VAL A 14 -9.01 -2.65 16.10
N VAL A 15 -9.11 -3.66 16.96
CA VAL A 15 -9.92 -3.60 18.18
C VAL A 15 -9.04 -3.86 19.41
N PRO A 16 -9.11 -3.05 20.48
CA PRO A 16 -8.43 -3.36 21.74
C PRO A 16 -8.87 -4.73 22.27
N THR A 17 -7.92 -5.54 22.71
CA THR A 17 -8.21 -6.89 23.21
C THR A 17 -8.56 -6.92 24.70
N GLY A 18 -8.21 -5.87 25.45
CA GLY A 18 -8.24 -5.86 26.92
C GLY A 18 -7.13 -6.71 27.56
N ALA A 19 -6.54 -7.65 26.83
CA ALA A 19 -5.40 -8.43 27.23
C ALA A 19 -4.08 -7.67 27.01
N ARG A 20 -3.04 -8.08 27.73
CA ARG A 20 -1.68 -7.57 27.55
C ARG A 20 -0.73 -8.73 27.25
N LEU A 21 0.23 -8.50 26.37
CA LEU A 21 1.32 -9.44 26.09
C LEU A 21 2.59 -8.85 26.69
N LEU A 22 3.18 -9.50 27.69
CA LEU A 22 4.36 -8.99 28.40
C LEU A 22 4.17 -7.55 28.93
N GLY A 23 2.95 -7.20 29.33
CA GLY A 23 2.60 -5.85 29.79
C GLY A 23 2.28 -4.85 28.67
N LEU A 24 2.45 -5.21 27.40
CA LEU A 24 2.16 -4.34 26.25
C LEU A 24 0.66 -4.29 25.94
N GLU A 25 0.18 -3.11 25.52
CA GLU A 25 -1.20 -2.90 25.06
C GLU A 25 -1.41 -3.66 23.74
N CYS A 26 -2.45 -4.49 23.66
CA CYS A 26 -2.68 -5.37 22.51
C CYS A 26 -3.98 -5.06 21.78
N PHE A 27 -3.90 -5.04 20.46
CA PHE A 27 -5.01 -4.86 19.53
C PHE A 27 -5.13 -6.08 18.61
N SER A 28 -6.32 -6.37 18.10
CA SER A 28 -6.59 -7.51 17.22
C SER A 28 -7.26 -7.08 15.92
N ALA A 29 -6.90 -7.74 14.83
CA ALA A 29 -7.56 -7.62 13.53
C ALA A 29 -7.90 -9.00 12.96
N VAL A 30 -9.05 -9.10 12.27
CA VAL A 30 -9.59 -10.37 11.75
C VAL A 30 -10.00 -10.32 10.28
N ASN A 31 -10.14 -9.14 9.69
CA ASN A 31 -10.64 -8.97 8.32
C ASN A 31 -9.50 -8.83 7.31
N LEU A 32 -8.64 -9.84 7.29
CA LEU A 32 -7.42 -9.83 6.50
C LEU A 32 -7.69 -10.33 5.08
N TRP A 33 -7.04 -9.72 4.10
CA TRP A 33 -7.18 -10.10 2.70
C TRP A 33 -5.85 -10.55 2.10
N THR A 34 -5.86 -11.72 1.45
CA THR A 34 -4.74 -12.24 0.66
C THR A 34 -5.00 -11.96 -0.82
N PRO A 35 -4.16 -11.14 -1.49
CA PRO A 35 -4.25 -10.95 -2.93
C PRO A 35 -4.12 -12.28 -3.69
N PRO A 36 -4.84 -12.47 -4.80
CA PRO A 36 -4.69 -13.66 -5.63
C PRO A 36 -3.22 -13.89 -6.04
N GLY A 37 -2.69 -15.07 -5.73
CA GLY A 37 -1.30 -15.44 -6.06
C GLY A 37 -0.26 -15.11 -4.99
N ASN A 38 -0.62 -14.30 -3.98
CA ASN A 38 0.27 -14.01 -2.86
C ASN A 38 0.25 -15.13 -1.81
N ARG A 39 1.36 -15.27 -1.08
CA ARG A 39 1.49 -16.26 0.02
C ARG A 39 0.86 -15.81 1.33
N GLY A 40 0.68 -14.52 1.53
CA GLY A 40 0.16 -13.95 2.75
C GLY A 40 -0.70 -12.73 2.50
N VAL A 41 -1.22 -12.18 3.59
CA VAL A 41 -2.00 -10.94 3.61
C VAL A 41 -1.27 -9.81 2.88
N PHE A 42 -2.04 -8.92 2.25
CA PHE A 42 -1.49 -7.72 1.63
C PHE A 42 -0.69 -6.87 2.63
N GLY A 43 0.56 -6.53 2.29
CA GLY A 43 1.49 -5.88 3.22
C GLY A 43 0.99 -4.53 3.71
N GLY A 44 0.43 -3.71 2.82
CA GLY A 44 -0.20 -2.44 3.17
C GLY A 44 -1.29 -2.55 4.24
N GLN A 45 -2.02 -3.67 4.29
CA GLN A 45 -3.02 -3.89 5.34
C GLN A 45 -2.36 -4.06 6.72
N ILE A 46 -1.26 -4.81 6.80
CA ILE A 46 -0.51 -5.02 8.04
C ILE A 46 0.12 -3.70 8.52
N ILE A 47 0.70 -2.92 7.60
CA ILE A 47 1.23 -1.57 7.89
C ILE A 47 0.13 -0.69 8.48
N ALA A 48 -1.00 -0.59 7.80
CA ALA A 48 -2.09 0.29 8.21
C ALA A 48 -2.67 -0.11 9.56
N GLN A 49 -2.92 -1.40 9.80
CA GLN A 49 -3.44 -1.89 11.08
C GLN A 49 -2.44 -1.70 12.23
N ALA A 50 -1.14 -1.91 12.00
CA ALA A 50 -0.11 -1.62 12.99
C ALA A 50 -0.06 -0.12 13.34
N LEU A 51 -0.19 0.77 12.34
CA LEU A 51 -0.29 2.22 12.58
C LEU A 51 -1.58 2.57 13.33
N MET A 52 -2.71 1.95 13.01
CA MET A 52 -3.98 2.15 13.73
C MET A 52 -3.89 1.71 15.20
N ALA A 53 -3.16 0.63 15.48
CA ALA A 53 -2.88 0.19 16.85
C ALA A 53 -1.99 1.21 17.59
N ALA A 54 -0.90 1.67 16.96
CA ALA A 54 -0.04 2.70 17.53
C ALA A 54 -0.80 4.02 17.81
N ASN A 55 -1.66 4.44 16.87
CA ASN A 55 -2.47 5.65 16.99
C ASN A 55 -3.36 5.63 18.23
N GLN A 56 -3.90 4.47 18.64
CA GLN A 56 -4.72 4.35 19.85
C GLN A 56 -3.93 4.52 21.15
N THR A 57 -2.60 4.57 21.09
CA THR A 57 -1.71 4.77 22.25
C THR A 57 -1.12 6.18 22.32
N ILE A 58 -1.57 7.08 21.45
CA ILE A 58 -1.10 8.46 21.32
C ILE A 58 -2.29 9.41 21.43
N ASP A 59 -2.08 10.55 22.09
CA ASP A 59 -3.02 11.66 22.12
C ASP A 59 -2.32 12.96 21.71
N GLY A 60 -3.01 13.80 20.94
CA GLY A 60 -2.56 15.14 20.57
C GLY A 60 -1.33 15.25 19.64
N MET A 61 -0.84 14.16 19.05
CA MET A 61 0.31 14.17 18.14
C MET A 61 0.02 13.57 16.76
N ASP A 62 0.68 14.10 15.74
CA ASP A 62 0.61 13.64 14.36
C ASP A 62 1.70 12.62 14.05
N LEU A 63 1.32 11.49 13.43
CA LEU A 63 2.26 10.54 12.85
C LEU A 63 3.08 11.24 11.76
N HIS A 64 4.41 11.16 11.83
CA HIS A 64 5.29 11.81 10.85
C HIS A 64 6.28 10.85 10.18
N SER A 65 6.56 9.68 10.76
CA SER A 65 7.35 8.66 10.08
C SER A 65 7.04 7.25 10.58
N THR A 66 7.32 6.27 9.71
CA THR A 66 7.27 4.86 10.03
C THR A 66 8.34 4.09 9.26
N HIS A 67 8.89 3.06 9.91
CA HIS A 67 9.81 2.09 9.35
C HIS A 67 9.33 0.70 9.75
N CYS A 68 9.25 -0.23 8.82
CA CYS A 68 8.78 -1.58 9.14
C CYS A 68 9.52 -2.66 8.37
N TYR A 69 9.51 -3.87 8.91
CA TYR A 69 10.04 -5.08 8.30
C TYR A 69 8.99 -6.19 8.28
N PHE A 70 8.87 -6.87 7.14
CA PHE A 70 8.07 -8.07 6.95
C PHE A 70 8.95 -9.30 7.21
N LEU A 71 8.65 -10.05 8.26
CA LEU A 71 9.48 -11.16 8.71
C LEU A 71 8.94 -12.50 8.21
N LEU A 72 7.63 -12.71 8.29
CA LEU A 72 6.96 -13.95 7.94
C LEU A 72 5.66 -13.67 7.17
N PRO A 73 5.20 -14.60 6.30
CA PRO A 73 3.91 -14.46 5.64
C PRO A 73 2.76 -14.54 6.66
N CYS A 74 1.85 -13.58 6.59
CA CYS A 74 0.63 -13.55 7.40
C CYS A 74 -0.47 -14.43 6.80
N ASP A 75 -1.09 -15.31 7.59
CA ASP A 75 -2.24 -16.14 7.18
C ASP A 75 -3.56 -15.39 7.43
N SER A 76 -4.31 -15.07 6.37
CA SER A 76 -5.57 -14.32 6.43
C SER A 76 -6.71 -15.03 7.14
N ARG A 77 -6.59 -16.34 7.40
CA ARG A 77 -7.64 -17.14 8.06
C ARG A 77 -7.61 -17.02 9.59
N LYS A 78 -6.57 -16.42 10.15
CA LYS A 78 -6.44 -16.22 11.61
C LYS A 78 -6.32 -14.74 11.92
N SER A 79 -6.58 -14.37 13.18
CA SER A 79 -6.36 -13.01 13.65
C SER A 79 -4.88 -12.66 13.75
N VAL A 80 -4.56 -11.38 13.62
CA VAL A 80 -3.25 -10.82 13.97
C VAL A 80 -3.38 -10.01 15.26
N THR A 81 -2.46 -10.23 16.20
CA THR A 81 -2.34 -9.42 17.41
C THR A 81 -1.25 -8.37 17.21
N TYR A 82 -1.58 -7.10 17.40
CA TYR A 82 -0.65 -5.98 17.38
C TYR A 82 -0.34 -5.57 18.82
N ALA A 83 0.84 -5.93 19.32
CA ALA A 83 1.33 -5.51 20.64
C ALA A 83 2.14 -4.21 20.50
N VAL A 84 1.73 -3.16 21.21
CA VAL A 84 2.34 -1.83 21.11
C VAL A 84 3.21 -1.54 22.32
N GLU A 85 4.49 -1.29 22.06
CA GLU A 85 5.48 -0.82 23.02
C GLU A 85 5.67 0.70 22.92
N ARG A 86 5.64 1.36 24.07
CA ARG A 86 5.89 2.80 24.20
C ARG A 86 7.38 3.04 24.43
N LEU A 87 8.13 3.20 23.34
CA LEU A 87 9.58 3.43 23.43
C LEU A 87 9.94 4.79 24.05
N ARG A 88 9.13 5.82 23.77
CA ARG A 88 9.33 7.17 24.28
C ARG A 88 8.05 7.97 24.29
N ASP A 89 7.82 8.72 25.37
CA ASP A 89 6.84 9.80 25.43
C ASP A 89 7.53 11.11 25.84
N GLY A 90 7.75 11.98 24.85
CA GLY A 90 8.38 13.29 25.04
C GLY A 90 7.38 14.43 24.83
N LYS A 91 7.78 15.66 25.16
CA LYS A 91 6.92 16.85 24.95
C LYS A 91 6.64 17.17 23.49
N SER A 92 7.57 16.83 22.60
CA SER A 92 7.49 17.17 21.17
C SER A 92 7.43 15.96 20.25
N TYR A 93 7.93 14.82 20.72
CA TYR A 93 7.99 13.58 19.96
C TYR A 93 7.68 12.39 20.86
N SER A 94 6.93 11.44 20.33
CA SER A 94 6.67 10.14 20.94
C SER A 94 6.95 9.04 19.93
N THR A 95 7.48 7.91 20.40
CA THR A 95 7.88 6.78 19.55
C THR A 95 7.18 5.52 20.02
N ARG A 96 6.71 4.71 19.07
CA ARG A 96 6.09 3.41 19.30
C ARG A 96 6.80 2.34 18.50
N LEU A 97 6.89 1.15 19.08
CA LEU A 97 7.23 -0.08 18.37
C LEU A 97 6.00 -0.99 18.41
N VAL A 98 5.64 -1.55 17.27
CA VAL A 98 4.49 -2.44 17.11
C VAL A 98 4.99 -3.79 16.64
N HIS A 99 4.63 -4.83 17.38
CA HIS A 99 4.84 -6.22 17.00
C HIS A 99 3.52 -6.78 16.48
N ALA A 100 3.46 -7.16 15.21
CA ALA A 100 2.38 -7.96 14.68
C ALA A 100 2.71 -9.44 14.88
N ILE A 101 1.82 -10.15 15.57
CA ILE A 101 2.05 -11.49 16.08
C ILE A 101 0.95 -12.43 15.58
N GLN A 102 1.36 -13.60 15.10
CA GLN A 102 0.47 -14.69 14.70
C GLN A 102 1.10 -16.02 15.13
N ASP A 103 0.30 -16.90 15.73
CA ASP A 103 0.76 -18.20 16.26
C ASP A 103 2.00 -18.08 17.17
N SER A 104 2.03 -17.05 18.03
CA SER A 104 3.14 -16.75 18.95
C SER A 104 4.47 -16.32 18.28
N GLU A 105 4.48 -16.11 16.97
CA GLU A 105 5.63 -15.62 16.21
C GLU A 105 5.42 -14.16 15.79
N THR A 106 6.48 -13.35 15.82
CA THR A 106 6.42 -11.98 15.27
C THR A 106 6.55 -12.06 13.75
N ILE A 107 5.48 -11.70 13.04
CA ILE A 107 5.43 -11.77 11.58
C ILE A 107 5.83 -10.45 10.93
N PHE A 108 5.73 -9.34 11.67
CA PHE A 108 6.02 -7.99 11.20
C PHE A 108 6.34 -7.07 12.37
N THR A 109 7.29 -6.16 12.18
CA THR A 109 7.64 -5.12 13.16
C THR A 109 7.54 -3.76 12.52
N LEU A 110 7.05 -2.78 13.28
CA LEU A 110 6.94 -1.39 12.83
C LEU A 110 7.35 -0.44 13.95
N THR A 111 8.29 0.44 13.66
CA THR A 111 8.59 1.60 14.51
C THR A 111 7.95 2.82 13.87
N CYS A 112 7.22 3.62 14.65
CA CYS A 112 6.67 4.88 14.19
C CYS A 112 6.90 6.02 15.19
N SER A 113 6.97 7.23 14.65
CA SER A 113 7.20 8.44 15.42
C SER A 113 6.10 9.46 15.17
N PHE A 114 5.68 10.07 16.27
CA PHE A 114 4.66 11.08 16.35
C PHE A 114 5.28 12.39 16.81
N SER A 115 4.75 13.51 16.31
CA SER A 115 5.23 14.84 16.65
C SER A 115 4.07 15.77 16.97
N MET A 116 4.30 16.69 17.90
CA MET A 116 3.34 17.76 18.16
C MET A 116 3.03 18.53 16.87
N PRO A 117 1.74 18.73 16.51
CA PRO A 117 1.36 19.54 15.37
C PRO A 117 1.95 20.93 15.53
N ARG A 118 2.76 21.35 14.56
CA ARG A 118 3.26 22.73 14.53
C ARG A 118 2.26 23.56 13.73
N GLY A 119 1.78 24.64 14.32
CA GLY A 119 0.91 25.60 13.64
C GLY A 119 1.56 26.18 12.39
N ASN A 120 0.75 26.86 11.56
CA ASN A 120 1.14 27.42 10.27
C ASN A 120 2.03 28.67 10.45
N SER A 121 3.21 28.52 11.06
CA SER A 121 4.16 29.61 11.30
C SER A 121 4.92 29.93 10.01
N GLY A 122 4.21 30.40 8.98
CA GLY A 122 4.76 31.02 7.76
C GLY A 122 6.09 30.43 7.30
N THR A 123 6.12 29.15 6.91
CA THR A 123 7.38 28.48 6.63
C THR A 123 7.68 28.41 5.14
N LYS A 124 8.91 28.79 4.77
CA LYS A 124 9.51 28.43 3.47
C LYS A 124 9.46 26.91 3.31
N ARG A 125 8.76 26.42 2.28
CA ARG A 125 8.67 25.00 1.94
C ARG A 125 9.31 24.78 0.58
N PHE A 126 10.22 23.82 0.50
CA PHE A 126 10.66 23.24 -0.76
C PHE A 126 10.03 21.85 -0.90
N GLN A 127 9.58 21.51 -2.10
CA GLN A 127 9.22 20.15 -2.46
C GLN A 127 9.72 19.86 -3.88
N ARG A 128 9.80 18.57 -4.21
CA ARG A 128 9.93 18.16 -5.61
C ARG A 128 8.67 18.62 -6.37
N GLU A 129 8.86 19.06 -7.61
CA GLU A 129 7.75 19.40 -8.49
C GLU A 129 6.86 18.18 -8.74
N PHE A 130 5.61 18.45 -9.11
CA PHE A 130 4.73 17.41 -9.62
C PHE A 130 5.32 16.87 -10.93
N PRO A 131 5.38 15.55 -11.12
CA PRO A 131 5.98 14.96 -12.32
C PRO A 131 5.28 15.41 -13.61
N GLU A 132 6.08 15.58 -14.66
CA GLU A 132 5.60 15.77 -16.04
C GLU A 132 5.06 14.46 -16.64
N ASP A 133 4.36 14.59 -17.77
CA ASP A 133 3.80 13.48 -18.56
C ASP A 133 2.89 12.53 -17.75
N ILE A 134 2.10 13.11 -16.85
CA ILE A 134 1.06 12.40 -16.11
C ILE A 134 -0.29 12.58 -16.80
N THR A 135 -0.93 11.47 -17.14
CA THR A 135 -2.34 11.47 -17.52
C THR A 135 -3.18 11.90 -16.31
N PRO A 136 -4.01 12.95 -16.42
CA PRO A 136 -4.88 13.41 -15.33
C PRO A 136 -5.73 12.29 -14.76
N PHE A 137 -6.08 12.38 -13.46
CA PHE A 137 -6.80 11.32 -12.76
C PHE A 137 -8.07 10.90 -13.51
N ARG A 138 -8.90 11.87 -13.91
CA ARG A 138 -10.17 11.60 -14.57
C ARG A 138 -10.00 10.80 -15.87
N ASP A 139 -9.06 11.22 -16.72
CA ASP A 139 -8.80 10.58 -18.01
C ASP A 139 -8.24 9.16 -17.80
N ALA A 140 -7.28 9.01 -16.89
CA ALA A 140 -6.71 7.71 -16.53
C ALA A 140 -7.75 6.79 -15.87
N TYR A 141 -8.68 7.34 -15.09
CA TYR A 141 -9.76 6.60 -14.45
C TYR A 141 -10.76 6.07 -15.47
N ASP A 142 -11.17 6.90 -16.43
CA ASP A 142 -12.10 6.52 -17.49
C ASP A 142 -11.49 5.48 -18.44
N ASN A 143 -10.19 5.57 -18.72
CA ASN A 143 -9.46 4.62 -19.57
C ASN A 143 -9.36 3.20 -19.00
N ARG A 144 -9.59 3.01 -17.69
CA ARG A 144 -9.57 1.67 -17.08
C ARG A 144 -10.52 0.68 -17.71
N TRP A 145 -11.62 1.16 -18.32
CA TRP A 145 -12.55 0.29 -19.05
C TRP A 145 -11.90 -0.33 -20.29
N ASN A 146 -11.17 0.48 -21.07
CA ASN A 146 -10.45 0.01 -22.24
C ASN A 146 -9.31 -0.94 -21.84
N ASP A 147 -8.59 -0.62 -20.76
CA ASP A 147 -7.58 -1.51 -20.19
C ASP A 147 -8.18 -2.85 -19.77
N HIS A 148 -9.35 -2.82 -19.11
CA HIS A 148 -10.05 -4.03 -18.67
C HIS A 148 -10.45 -4.92 -19.85
N ILE A 149 -11.03 -4.35 -20.90
CA ILE A 149 -11.38 -5.11 -22.13
C ILE A 149 -10.13 -5.74 -22.73
N THR A 150 -9.05 -4.97 -22.86
CA THR A 150 -7.78 -5.43 -23.44
C THR A 150 -7.22 -6.60 -22.64
N VAL A 151 -7.09 -6.44 -21.32
CA VAL A 151 -6.59 -7.49 -20.42
C VAL A 151 -7.46 -8.74 -20.49
N MET A 152 -8.79 -8.60 -20.48
CA MET A 152 -9.69 -9.75 -20.55
C MET A 152 -9.58 -10.48 -21.89
N SER A 153 -9.42 -9.74 -22.99
CA SER A 153 -9.16 -10.30 -24.31
C SER A 153 -7.86 -11.10 -24.36
N ASP A 154 -6.79 -10.62 -23.71
CA ASP A 154 -5.51 -11.34 -23.61
C ASP A 154 -5.64 -12.68 -22.85
N PHE A 155 -6.59 -12.76 -21.91
CA PHE A 155 -6.98 -14.00 -21.22
C PHE A 155 -8.03 -14.82 -21.98
N GLY A 156 -8.37 -14.46 -23.22
CA GLY A 156 -9.35 -15.17 -24.05
C GLY A 156 -10.81 -14.90 -23.66
N VAL A 157 -11.07 -13.91 -22.82
CA VAL A 157 -12.41 -13.51 -22.37
C VAL A 157 -12.86 -12.29 -23.17
N LYS A 158 -13.86 -12.47 -24.04
CA LYS A 158 -14.46 -11.35 -24.80
C LYS A 158 -15.56 -10.69 -23.99
N ILE A 159 -15.37 -9.42 -23.67
CA ILE A 159 -16.38 -8.56 -23.03
C ILE A 159 -16.94 -7.63 -24.09
N ALA A 160 -18.26 -7.55 -24.20
CA ALA A 160 -18.92 -6.61 -25.11
C ALA A 160 -18.79 -5.18 -24.55
N ASP A 161 -18.35 -4.26 -25.41
CA ASP A 161 -18.25 -2.84 -25.09
C ASP A 161 -19.63 -2.17 -25.12
N THR A 162 -20.40 -2.38 -24.05
CA THR A 162 -21.73 -1.79 -23.86
C THR A 162 -21.72 -0.87 -22.65
N GLU A 163 -22.57 0.17 -22.68
CA GLU A 163 -22.69 1.11 -21.57
C GLU A 163 -23.08 0.40 -20.26
N GLU A 164 -23.92 -0.64 -20.34
CA GLU A 164 -24.29 -1.45 -19.17
C GLU A 164 -23.07 -2.15 -18.54
N ASN A 165 -22.20 -2.76 -19.36
CA ASN A 165 -21.00 -3.44 -18.86
C ASN A 165 -19.99 -2.44 -18.30
N ARG A 166 -19.83 -1.30 -18.96
CA ARG A 166 -19.00 -0.18 -18.49
C ARG A 166 -19.47 0.31 -17.13
N GLN A 167 -20.77 0.57 -16.96
CA GLN A 167 -21.34 0.98 -15.68
C GLN A 167 -21.14 -0.06 -14.58
N LYS A 168 -21.35 -1.36 -14.87
CA LYS A 168 -21.08 -2.44 -13.92
C LYS A 168 -19.62 -2.49 -13.48
N PHE A 169 -18.68 -2.31 -14.41
CA PHE A 169 -17.25 -2.26 -14.09
C PHE A 169 -16.91 -1.10 -13.14
N PHE A 170 -17.39 0.11 -13.43
CA PHE A 170 -17.14 1.28 -12.58
C PHE A 170 -17.86 1.25 -11.24
N ALA A 171 -19.03 0.60 -11.17
CA ALA A 171 -19.75 0.38 -9.92
C ALA A 171 -19.11 -0.71 -9.04
N SER A 172 -18.24 -1.56 -9.61
CA SER A 172 -17.59 -2.62 -8.87
C SER A 172 -16.64 -2.06 -7.81
N LYS A 173 -16.93 -2.35 -6.54
CA LYS A 173 -16.08 -2.02 -5.38
C LYS A 173 -15.55 -3.30 -4.74
N GLU A 174 -14.95 -4.17 -5.55
CA GLU A 174 -14.46 -5.47 -5.07
C GLU A 174 -13.26 -5.34 -4.12
N ARG A 175 -12.64 -4.15 -4.06
CA ARG A 175 -11.46 -3.84 -3.25
C ARG A 175 -11.62 -2.50 -2.54
N PRO A 176 -10.92 -2.27 -1.42
CA PRO A 176 -10.94 -1.01 -0.69
C PRO A 176 -10.22 0.15 -1.41
N LEU A 177 -9.48 -0.15 -2.47
CA LEU A 177 -8.62 0.78 -3.19
C LEU A 177 -8.66 0.48 -4.68
N THR A 178 -8.87 1.51 -5.49
CA THR A 178 -8.64 1.48 -6.93
C THR A 178 -7.25 2.04 -7.24
N ALA A 179 -6.45 1.29 -8.01
CA ALA A 179 -5.08 1.65 -8.37
C ALA A 179 -4.81 1.39 -9.85
N PHE A 180 -4.35 2.41 -10.58
CA PHE A 180 -4.17 2.36 -12.03
C PHE A 180 -3.04 3.27 -12.51
N GLY A 181 -2.44 2.92 -13.65
CA GLY A 181 -1.31 3.66 -14.20
C GLY A 181 -1.71 5.05 -14.68
N ALA A 182 -0.86 6.04 -14.40
CA ALA A 182 -1.00 7.41 -14.88
C ALA A 182 -0.01 7.74 -16.00
N ARG A 183 0.90 6.81 -16.32
CA ARG A 183 1.82 6.89 -17.46
C ARG A 183 2.37 5.51 -17.85
N PRO A 184 2.83 5.33 -19.09
CA PRO A 184 3.57 4.14 -19.52
C PRO A 184 4.89 3.96 -18.75
N GLN A 185 5.31 2.70 -18.57
CA GLN A 185 6.62 2.34 -18.00
C GLN A 185 7.54 1.86 -19.13
N GLU A 186 7.91 2.76 -20.03
CA GLU A 186 8.76 2.48 -21.19
C GLU A 186 9.56 3.73 -21.58
N GLY A 187 10.52 3.59 -22.50
CA GLY A 187 11.37 4.69 -22.94
C GLY A 187 12.08 5.36 -21.77
N LYS A 188 11.96 6.70 -21.63
CA LYS A 188 12.57 7.46 -20.52
C LYS A 188 12.00 7.11 -19.13
N TYR A 189 10.87 6.41 -19.05
CA TYR A 189 10.21 6.02 -17.80
C TYR A 189 10.35 4.54 -17.47
N PHE A 190 11.23 3.80 -18.15
CA PHE A 190 11.38 2.34 -17.94
C PHE A 190 11.59 1.94 -16.46
N ASN A 191 12.29 2.77 -15.68
CA ASN A 191 12.57 2.52 -14.26
C ASN A 191 11.57 3.21 -13.30
N GLN A 192 10.52 3.84 -13.81
CA GLN A 192 9.57 4.57 -12.99
C GLN A 192 8.12 4.21 -13.29
N ARG A 193 7.26 4.33 -12.28
CA ARG A 193 5.80 4.23 -12.44
C ARG A 193 5.14 5.44 -11.81
N ALA A 194 3.98 5.81 -12.34
CA ALA A 194 3.09 6.75 -11.68
C ALA A 194 1.72 6.06 -11.59
N VAL A 195 1.17 5.99 -10.39
CA VAL A 195 -0.05 5.23 -10.10
C VAL A 195 -1.01 6.14 -9.36
N TRP A 196 -2.21 6.32 -9.91
CA TRP A 196 -3.31 6.94 -9.19
C TRP A 196 -3.91 5.95 -8.20
N LEU A 197 -4.13 6.41 -6.97
CA LEU A 197 -4.63 5.64 -5.84
C LEU A 197 -5.88 6.32 -5.30
N GLN A 198 -7.04 5.66 -5.43
CA GLN A 198 -8.34 6.18 -4.99
C GLN A 198 -8.94 5.24 -3.93
N PRO A 199 -9.00 5.65 -2.65
CA PRO A 199 -9.61 4.83 -1.60
C PRO A 199 -11.13 4.81 -1.73
N HIS A 200 -11.75 3.70 -1.31
CA HIS A 200 -13.20 3.53 -1.24
C HIS A 200 -13.65 3.66 0.21
N LEU A 201 -13.98 4.88 0.63
CA LEU A 201 -14.35 5.20 2.02
C LEU A 201 -15.86 5.02 2.30
N GLY A 202 -16.72 5.09 1.27
CA GLY A 202 -18.17 5.07 1.42
C GLY A 202 -18.69 6.29 2.20
N ASP A 203 -19.99 6.27 2.54
CA ASP A 203 -20.66 7.39 3.26
C ASP A 203 -20.51 7.30 4.79
N SER A 204 -19.43 6.66 5.24
CA SER A 204 -19.17 6.49 6.68
C SER A 204 -18.65 7.80 7.30
N ARG A 205 -18.15 7.73 8.55
CA ARG A 205 -17.60 8.92 9.24
C ARG A 205 -16.41 9.52 8.48
N LYS A 206 -15.92 10.68 8.92
CA LYS A 206 -14.62 11.21 8.46
C LYS A 206 -13.47 10.51 9.19
N LEU A 207 -12.38 10.26 8.47
CA LEU A 207 -11.12 9.82 9.07
C LEU A 207 -10.46 10.97 9.82
N THR A 208 -9.80 10.66 10.93
CA THR A 208 -8.86 11.61 11.56
C THR A 208 -7.56 11.70 10.74
N PRO A 209 -6.75 12.77 10.91
CA PRO A 209 -5.48 12.90 10.18
C PRO A 209 -4.55 11.69 10.31
N ASN A 210 -4.44 11.08 11.50
CA ASN A 210 -3.60 9.89 11.70
C ASN A 210 -4.18 8.63 11.06
N GLU A 211 -5.50 8.52 10.94
CA GLU A 211 -6.12 7.43 10.20
C GLU A 211 -5.95 7.59 8.69
N ILE A 212 -5.97 8.83 8.17
CA ILE A 212 -5.59 9.12 6.78
C ILE A 212 -4.13 8.72 6.53
N ARG A 213 -3.21 9.00 7.46
CA ARG A 213 -1.80 8.56 7.33
C ARG A 213 -1.64 7.05 7.38
N ALA A 214 -2.40 6.35 8.23
CA ALA A 214 -2.45 4.89 8.23
C ALA A 214 -3.01 4.33 6.91
N MET A 215 -4.06 4.96 6.37
CA MET A 215 -4.60 4.64 5.04
C MET A 215 -3.57 4.86 3.92
N ILE A 216 -2.78 5.94 3.98
CA ILE A 216 -1.66 6.15 3.04
C ILE A 216 -0.63 5.01 3.18
N GLY A 217 -0.42 4.47 4.39
CA GLY A 217 0.38 3.25 4.60
C GLY A 217 -0.17 2.02 3.88
N TYR A 218 -1.49 1.84 3.84
CA TYR A 218 -2.13 0.83 3.00
C TYR A 218 -1.87 1.08 1.52
N MET A 219 -2.12 2.31 1.09
CA MET A 219 -2.10 2.70 -0.32
C MET A 219 -0.70 2.58 -0.93
N THR A 220 0.34 2.96 -0.20
CA THR A 220 1.72 3.06 -0.71
C THR A 220 2.44 1.73 -0.88
N ASP A 221 2.00 0.64 -0.27
CA ASP A 221 2.50 -0.71 -0.59
C ASP A 221 1.87 -1.28 -1.89
N THR A 222 0.85 -0.60 -2.44
CA THR A 222 0.18 -1.02 -3.68
C THR A 222 1.08 -0.79 -4.89
N GLN A 223 1.36 -1.88 -5.63
CA GLN A 223 2.20 -1.86 -6.84
C GLN A 223 3.65 -1.35 -6.64
N ALA A 224 4.12 -1.22 -5.38
CA ALA A 224 5.42 -0.68 -5.05
C ALA A 224 6.58 -1.56 -5.55
N ILE A 225 6.94 -2.63 -4.83
CA ILE A 225 8.07 -3.50 -5.23
C ILE A 225 7.90 -4.15 -6.62
N ALA A 226 6.67 -4.29 -7.10
CA ALA A 226 6.40 -4.74 -8.48
C ALA A 226 7.04 -3.82 -9.54
N THR A 227 7.29 -2.54 -9.22
CA THR A 227 8.03 -1.60 -10.06
C THR A 227 9.43 -2.11 -10.36
N ALA A 228 10.14 -2.67 -9.37
CA ALA A 228 11.49 -3.20 -9.55
C ALA A 228 11.54 -4.35 -10.58
N GLY A 229 10.63 -5.34 -10.47
CA GLY A 229 10.58 -6.45 -11.43
C GLY A 229 10.34 -5.97 -12.88
N ARG A 230 9.45 -4.99 -13.06
CA ARG A 230 9.15 -4.44 -14.39
C ARG A 230 10.29 -3.61 -14.99
N THR A 231 11.07 -2.91 -14.17
CA THR A 231 12.23 -2.12 -14.62
C THR A 231 13.25 -2.94 -15.40
N ILE A 232 13.37 -4.24 -15.08
CA ILE A 232 14.27 -5.18 -15.76
C ILE A 232 13.52 -6.11 -16.74
N GLY A 233 12.31 -5.74 -17.14
CA GLY A 233 11.52 -6.49 -18.12
C GLY A 233 10.90 -7.79 -17.61
N LEU A 234 10.90 -8.05 -16.30
CA LEU A 234 10.26 -9.24 -15.74
C LEU A 234 8.77 -8.99 -15.45
N SER A 235 7.94 -9.93 -15.90
CA SER A 235 6.50 -9.99 -15.66
C SER A 235 6.04 -11.44 -15.50
N ALA A 236 4.75 -11.67 -15.25
CA ALA A 236 4.19 -13.02 -15.22
C ALA A 236 4.33 -13.76 -16.58
N ASP A 237 4.46 -13.00 -17.66
CA ASP A 237 4.46 -13.47 -19.05
C ASP A 237 5.82 -13.34 -19.75
N SER A 238 6.81 -12.74 -19.08
CA SER A 238 8.16 -12.61 -19.61
C SER A 238 8.91 -13.96 -19.65
N ASN A 239 10.01 -14.02 -20.40
CA ASN A 239 10.95 -15.14 -20.35
C ASN A 239 12.38 -14.62 -20.06
N PRO A 240 12.95 -14.89 -18.88
CA PRO A 240 12.38 -15.66 -17.77
C PRO A 240 11.20 -14.96 -17.10
N LYS A 241 10.32 -15.72 -16.43
CA LYS A 241 9.17 -15.17 -15.69
C LYS A 241 9.62 -14.50 -14.40
N LEU A 242 8.86 -13.50 -13.96
CA LEU A 242 8.95 -12.98 -12.60
C LEU A 242 8.58 -14.09 -11.61
N GLY A 243 9.55 -14.48 -10.78
CA GLY A 243 9.42 -15.56 -9.80
C GLY A 243 8.88 -15.03 -8.47
N MET A 244 9.76 -14.89 -7.49
CA MET A 244 9.38 -14.39 -6.17
C MET A 244 9.50 -12.87 -6.11
N VAL A 245 8.39 -12.22 -5.74
CA VAL A 245 8.35 -10.81 -5.36
C VAL A 245 7.72 -10.70 -3.97
N ALA A 246 8.46 -10.13 -3.03
CA ALA A 246 8.00 -9.94 -1.66
C ALA A 246 8.67 -8.72 -1.05
N THR A 247 7.91 -7.91 -0.32
CA THR A 247 8.45 -6.78 0.44
C THR A 247 9.34 -7.28 1.58
N ILE A 248 10.48 -6.64 1.80
CA ILE A 248 11.34 -6.87 2.96
C ILE A 248 11.06 -5.77 3.99
N ASP A 249 11.13 -4.51 3.56
CA ASP A 249 10.87 -3.35 4.40
C ASP A 249 10.01 -2.31 3.66
N HIS A 250 9.38 -1.43 4.45
CA HIS A 250 8.66 -0.28 3.91
C HIS A 250 8.80 0.89 4.89
N THR A 251 9.17 2.05 4.38
CA THR A 251 9.36 3.27 5.17
C THR A 251 8.52 4.38 4.56
N ILE A 252 7.89 5.20 5.41
CA ILE A 252 7.08 6.35 4.99
C ILE A 252 7.44 7.54 5.86
N HIS A 253 7.67 8.69 5.23
CA HIS A 253 7.72 9.99 5.90
C HIS A 253 6.53 10.81 5.46
N TYR A 254 5.75 11.30 6.43
CA TYR A 254 4.53 12.06 6.18
C TYR A 254 4.78 13.55 6.35
N TYR A 255 4.12 14.35 5.52
CA TYR A 255 4.13 15.80 5.57
C TYR A 255 2.72 16.35 5.82
N PRO A 256 2.56 17.62 6.19
CA PRO A 256 1.25 18.23 6.39
C PRO A 256 0.37 18.10 5.14
N PHE A 257 -0.90 17.77 5.37
CA PHE A 257 -1.91 17.78 4.33
C PHE A 257 -2.29 19.21 3.94
N PRO A 258 -2.68 19.46 2.69
CA PRO A 258 -3.29 20.74 2.33
C PRO A 258 -4.61 20.94 3.07
N GLU A 259 -5.02 22.20 3.20
CA GLU A 259 -6.27 22.57 3.87
C GLU A 259 -7.47 21.89 3.20
N GLY A 260 -8.38 21.33 4.01
CA GLY A 260 -9.58 20.64 3.51
C GLY A 260 -9.37 19.21 3.01
N TYR A 261 -8.13 18.70 2.96
CA TYR A 261 -7.87 17.31 2.59
C TYR A 261 -8.42 16.35 3.65
N ASP A 262 -9.36 15.49 3.26
CA ASP A 262 -10.05 14.54 4.15
C ASP A 262 -9.82 13.07 3.76
N GLY A 263 -8.91 12.83 2.81
CA GLY A 263 -8.53 11.49 2.36
C GLY A 263 -9.47 10.86 1.34
N THR A 264 -10.51 11.57 0.91
CA THR A 264 -11.42 11.09 -0.16
C THR A 264 -10.86 11.32 -1.55
N GLN A 265 -9.95 12.28 -1.70
CA GLN A 265 -9.34 12.67 -2.97
C GLN A 265 -8.30 11.64 -3.42
N PRO A 266 -8.09 11.47 -4.74
CA PRO A 266 -7.06 10.58 -5.25
C PRO A 266 -5.66 11.10 -4.94
N LEU A 267 -4.72 10.16 -4.84
CA LEU A 267 -3.30 10.43 -4.67
C LEU A 267 -2.49 9.85 -5.83
N LEU A 268 -1.49 10.59 -6.30
CA LEU A 268 -0.50 10.10 -7.25
C LEU A 268 0.71 9.55 -6.50
N HIS A 269 0.97 8.25 -6.64
CA HIS A 269 2.19 7.63 -6.15
C HIS A 269 3.17 7.43 -7.30
N VAL A 270 4.26 8.21 -7.27
CA VAL A 270 5.36 8.11 -8.22
C VAL A 270 6.42 7.21 -7.61
N LEU A 271 6.73 6.12 -8.28
CA LEU A 271 7.68 5.10 -7.87
C LEU A 271 8.89 5.11 -8.81
N GLU A 272 10.08 4.95 -8.26
CA GLU A 272 11.34 4.91 -9.01
C GLU A 272 12.21 3.77 -8.47
N ALA A 273 12.59 2.85 -9.35
CA ALA A 273 13.57 1.82 -9.07
C ALA A 273 14.99 2.37 -9.26
N HIS A 274 15.81 2.22 -8.22
CA HIS A 274 17.21 2.67 -8.21
C HIS A 274 18.17 1.54 -8.54
N ILE A 275 17.89 0.34 -8.05
CA ILE A 275 18.69 -0.85 -8.33
C ILE A 275 17.80 -2.08 -8.29
N VAL A 276 18.03 -3.00 -9.22
CA VAL A 276 17.41 -4.32 -9.26
C VAL A 276 18.49 -5.31 -9.66
N ASP A 277 18.84 -6.20 -8.75
CA ASP A 277 19.92 -7.15 -8.93
C ASP A 277 19.38 -8.57 -8.74
N LEU A 278 19.32 -9.33 -9.83
CA LEU A 278 18.83 -10.72 -9.83
C LEU A 278 19.83 -11.71 -9.21
N GLN A 279 21.13 -11.40 -9.22
CA GLN A 279 22.14 -12.23 -8.58
C GLN A 279 22.01 -12.14 -7.06
N VAL A 280 21.82 -10.93 -6.55
CA VAL A 280 21.51 -10.69 -5.13
C VAL A 280 20.06 -11.07 -4.81
N GLY A 281 19.17 -10.99 -5.79
CA GLY A 281 17.75 -11.32 -5.69
C GLY A 281 16.93 -10.24 -4.99
N ARG A 282 17.32 -8.97 -5.09
CA ARG A 282 16.67 -7.82 -4.44
C ARG A 282 16.52 -6.63 -5.39
N GLY A 283 15.53 -5.80 -5.09
CA GLY A 283 15.36 -4.50 -5.72
C GLY A 283 15.02 -3.43 -4.69
N TYR A 284 15.51 -2.21 -4.94
CA TYR A 284 15.25 -1.05 -4.10
C TYR A 284 14.54 0.04 -4.90
N ILE A 285 13.44 0.53 -4.32
CA ILE A 285 12.60 1.58 -4.88
C ILE A 285 12.41 2.71 -3.88
N THR A 286 12.22 3.91 -4.41
CA THR A 286 11.70 5.05 -3.65
C THR A 286 10.40 5.53 -4.26
N GLY A 287 9.60 6.26 -3.49
CA GLY A 287 8.40 6.89 -4.01
C GLY A 287 8.07 8.23 -3.39
N ARG A 288 7.18 8.94 -4.07
CA ARG A 288 6.66 10.26 -3.71
C ARG A 288 5.15 10.26 -3.90
N VAL A 289 4.42 10.72 -2.91
CA VAL A 289 2.96 10.74 -2.90
C VAL A 289 2.48 12.18 -2.98
N TYR A 290 1.81 12.50 -4.07
CA TYR A 290 1.27 13.82 -4.35
C TYR A 290 -0.25 13.80 -4.30
N THR A 291 -0.85 14.90 -3.85
CA THR A 291 -2.25 15.22 -4.13
C THR A 291 -2.42 15.57 -5.61
N GLU A 292 -3.67 15.59 -6.10
CA GLU A 292 -3.97 15.93 -7.50
C GLU A 292 -3.54 17.36 -7.88
N ASP A 293 -3.61 18.30 -6.93
CA ASP A 293 -3.11 19.68 -7.08
C ASP A 293 -1.59 19.83 -6.89
N GLY A 294 -0.88 18.71 -6.69
CA GLY A 294 0.57 18.65 -6.74
C GLY A 294 1.30 18.88 -5.42
N VAL A 295 0.62 18.85 -4.28
CA VAL A 295 1.26 18.95 -2.96
C VAL A 295 1.89 17.60 -2.57
N LEU A 296 3.19 17.60 -2.28
CA LEU A 296 3.90 16.40 -1.81
C LEU A 296 3.56 16.10 -0.34
N ILE A 297 2.80 15.04 -0.07
CA ILE A 297 2.30 14.71 1.28
C ILE A 297 3.00 13.52 1.93
N ALA A 298 3.69 12.68 1.17
CA ALA A 298 4.54 11.63 1.73
C ALA A 298 5.68 11.23 0.80
N THR A 299 6.75 10.66 1.36
CA THR A 299 7.80 9.93 0.64
C THR A 299 7.93 8.52 1.17
N THR A 300 8.32 7.60 0.29
CA THR A 300 8.43 6.17 0.61
C THR A 300 9.77 5.60 0.18
N SER A 301 10.24 4.58 0.88
CA SER A 301 11.32 3.71 0.42
C SER A 301 11.00 2.25 0.74
N GLN A 302 11.43 1.33 -0.12
CA GLN A 302 11.15 -0.09 0.03
C GLN A 302 12.21 -0.92 -0.70
N GLU A 303 12.80 -1.86 0.01
CA GLU A 303 13.53 -2.99 -0.54
C GLU A 303 12.62 -4.22 -0.55
N GLY A 304 12.82 -5.08 -1.54
CA GLY A 304 12.13 -6.35 -1.59
C GLY A 304 12.89 -7.40 -2.35
N VAL A 305 12.51 -8.66 -2.11
CA VAL A 305 12.95 -9.79 -2.90
C VAL A 305 12.42 -9.63 -4.32
N VAL A 306 13.31 -9.72 -5.30
CA VAL A 306 12.97 -9.75 -6.73
C VAL A 306 13.79 -10.86 -7.37
N ARG A 307 13.14 -11.94 -7.78
CA ARG A 307 13.80 -13.11 -8.39
C ARG A 307 13.12 -13.51 -9.68
N ALA A 308 13.91 -13.95 -10.65
CA ALA A 308 13.40 -14.64 -11.83
C ALA A 308 13.08 -16.11 -11.51
N GLN A 309 12.10 -16.69 -12.19
CA GLN A 309 11.85 -18.11 -12.16
C GLN A 309 12.94 -18.82 -12.97
N ALA A 310 13.58 -19.84 -12.38
CA ALA A 310 14.59 -20.63 -13.08
C ALA A 310 13.99 -21.35 -14.30
N PRO A 311 14.73 -21.47 -15.42
CA PRO A 311 14.29 -22.24 -16.60
C PRO A 311 13.88 -23.67 -16.20
N GLY A 312 12.74 -24.14 -16.71
CA GLY A 312 12.25 -25.50 -16.46
C GLY A 312 11.56 -25.74 -15.12
N VAL A 313 11.52 -24.76 -14.21
CA VAL A 313 10.72 -24.86 -12.98
C VAL A 313 9.26 -24.64 -13.32
N LYS A 314 8.44 -25.70 -13.29
CA LYS A 314 6.99 -25.57 -13.46
C LYS A 314 6.40 -24.60 -12.43
N PRO A 315 5.39 -23.77 -12.79
CA PRO A 315 4.67 -22.97 -11.81
C PRO A 315 4.13 -23.87 -10.70
N ARG A 316 4.36 -23.51 -9.43
CA ARG A 316 3.94 -24.30 -8.25
C ARG A 316 2.43 -24.58 -8.15
N ARG A 317 1.59 -24.08 -9.08
CA ARG A 317 0.13 -24.08 -9.04
C ARG A 317 -0.57 -25.06 -10.00
N GLU A 318 0.14 -25.88 -10.79
CA GLU A 318 -0.52 -26.95 -11.57
C GLU A 318 -1.33 -27.93 -10.69
N THR A 319 -1.09 -27.97 -9.38
CA THR A 319 -1.74 -28.88 -8.42
C THR A 319 -2.80 -28.25 -7.52
N ALA A 320 -3.09 -26.95 -7.62
CA ALA A 320 -4.17 -26.34 -6.86
C ALA A 320 -5.45 -26.35 -7.69
N LYS A 321 -6.31 -27.35 -7.47
CA LYS A 321 -7.67 -27.38 -8.03
C LYS A 321 -8.40 -26.10 -7.61
N LEU A 322 -8.93 -25.38 -8.61
CA LEU A 322 -9.84 -24.25 -8.46
C LEU A 322 -11.10 -24.65 -7.68
#